data_AF-A0A7C2S9T2-F1
#
_entry.id   AF-A0A7C2S9T2-F1
#
_cell.length_a   1.000
_cell.length_b   1.000
_cell.length_c   1.000
_cell.angle_alpha   90.00
_cell.angle_beta   90.00
_cell.angle_gamma   90.00
#
_symmetry.space_group_name_H-M   'P 1'
#
loop_
_entity.id
_entity.type
_entity.pdbx_description
1 polymer ?
#
loop_
_entity_poly.entity_id
_entity_poly.type
_entity_poly.pdbx_seq_one_letter_code
_entity_poly.pdbx_strand_id
1 'polypeptide(L)'
;MTEIPDAKEKHTTYENFIARCPSCGFMNVFNRASDLRDLTPIGSKQVNCLNCCQPFNISGDSINSAYEMLIYDCYELRDAKHYMYCILNLAQAFEVFFSQYLRVKLLYWPYVTDSMRDINQLNRLAGFLYGKVKKHPFVAMRNLFFFQVLRQQSLSSLVEAEASINALPMKPSEPSDNDIKSIADPKLSGLLIRLKYSKVADLRNQVIHQRAYRPTLEEVNDALEETREILFPLAKKLKMYGDDLNRYISKHHQNRRSKS
;
A
#
# COMPACT_ATOMS: atom_id res chain seq x y z
N MET A 1 15.17 33.16 -21.13
CA MET A 1 14.96 31.72 -20.89
C MET A 1 13.57 31.39 -21.38
N THR A 2 13.44 30.43 -22.30
CA THR A 2 12.14 29.98 -22.80
C THR A 2 11.45 29.17 -21.70
N GLU A 3 10.23 29.57 -21.34
CA GLU A 3 9.46 28.90 -20.30
C GLU A 3 9.06 27.49 -20.76
N ILE A 4 9.36 26.47 -19.95
CA ILE A 4 9.00 25.08 -20.26
C ILE A 4 7.53 24.88 -19.86
N PRO A 5 6.64 24.50 -20.79
CA PRO A 5 5.21 24.42 -20.52
C PRO A 5 4.86 23.26 -19.59
N ASP A 6 3.81 23.42 -18.78
CA ASP A 6 3.20 22.35 -17.99
C ASP A 6 2.18 21.53 -18.79
N ALA A 7 2.12 20.21 -18.52
CA ALA A 7 1.04 19.36 -18.99
C ALA A 7 -0.30 19.73 -18.31
N LYS A 8 -1.32 20.00 -19.13
CA LYS A 8 -2.67 20.34 -18.65
C LYS A 8 -3.54 19.11 -18.40
N GLU A 9 -3.48 18.12 -19.29
CA GLU A 9 -4.18 16.85 -19.17
C GLU A 9 -3.22 15.80 -18.63
N LYS A 10 -3.56 15.22 -17.48
CA LYS A 10 -2.73 14.25 -16.78
C LYS A 10 -3.58 13.26 -16.00
N HIS A 11 -3.01 12.08 -15.82
CA HIS A 11 -3.57 10.98 -15.04
C HIS A 11 -2.44 10.16 -14.43
N THR A 12 -2.64 9.62 -13.24
CA THR A 12 -1.60 8.88 -12.52
C THR A 12 -2.16 7.57 -12.00
N THR A 13 -1.46 6.48 -12.29
CA THR A 13 -1.75 5.15 -11.76
C THR A 13 -0.64 4.71 -10.82
N TYR A 14 -0.79 3.52 -10.21
CA TYR A 14 0.27 2.90 -9.42
C TYR A 14 1.58 2.74 -10.21
N GLU A 15 1.50 2.42 -11.50
CA GLU A 15 2.66 2.11 -12.34
C GLU A 15 3.13 3.29 -13.20
N ASN A 16 2.21 4.16 -13.63
CA ASN A 16 2.49 5.13 -14.68
C ASN A 16 2.11 6.57 -14.30
N PHE A 17 2.81 7.53 -14.90
CA PHE A 17 2.39 8.91 -15.03
C PHE A 17 2.03 9.17 -16.50
N ILE A 18 0.78 9.54 -16.75
CA ILE A 18 0.24 9.75 -18.09
C ILE A 18 0.00 11.25 -18.29
N ALA A 19 0.53 11.83 -19.36
CA ALA A 19 0.42 13.26 -19.61
C ALA A 19 0.39 13.61 -21.10
N ARG A 20 -0.50 14.55 -21.47
CA ARG A 20 -0.54 15.10 -22.83
C ARG A 20 0.60 16.09 -23.04
N CYS A 21 1.38 15.89 -24.09
CA CYS A 21 2.42 16.85 -24.49
C CYS A 21 1.76 18.17 -24.94
N PRO A 22 2.17 19.32 -24.36
CA PRO A 22 1.61 20.62 -24.73
C PRO A 22 2.01 21.08 -26.15
N SER A 23 3.10 20.56 -26.70
CA SER A 23 3.62 20.96 -28.02
C SER A 23 2.98 20.20 -29.18
N CYS A 24 2.77 18.89 -29.05
CA CYS A 24 2.27 18.05 -30.15
C CYS A 24 0.98 17.29 -29.84
N GLY A 25 0.44 17.41 -28.62
CA GLY A 25 -0.80 16.75 -28.20
C GLY A 25 -0.69 15.24 -27.97
N PHE A 26 0.48 14.63 -28.14
CA PHE A 26 0.70 13.20 -27.92
C PHE A 26 0.49 12.80 -26.45
N MET A 27 -0.21 11.70 -26.20
CA MET A 27 -0.40 11.14 -24.86
C MET A 27 0.81 10.29 -24.47
N ASN A 28 1.65 10.82 -23.59
CA ASN A 28 2.83 10.11 -23.09
C ASN A 28 2.42 9.24 -21.91
N VAL A 29 2.88 8.00 -21.89
CA VAL A 29 2.78 7.09 -20.76
C VAL A 29 4.20 6.86 -20.27
N PHE A 30 4.52 7.40 -19.09
CA PHE A 30 5.83 7.22 -18.47
C PHE A 30 5.71 6.20 -17.35
N ASN A 31 6.43 5.09 -17.46
CA ASN A 31 6.58 4.14 -16.38
C ASN A 31 7.42 4.77 -15.26
N ARG A 32 6.92 4.67 -14.03
CA ARG A 32 7.56 5.26 -12.84
C ARG A 32 8.96 4.68 -12.59
N ALA A 33 9.13 3.37 -12.78
CA ALA A 33 10.37 2.67 -12.48
C ALA A 33 11.42 2.82 -13.59
N SER A 34 11.05 2.55 -14.84
CA SER A 34 12.00 2.53 -15.96
C SER A 34 12.28 3.92 -16.55
N ASP A 35 11.22 4.72 -16.74
CA ASP A 35 11.31 5.97 -17.49
C ASP A 35 11.61 7.13 -16.56
N LEU A 36 10.85 7.23 -15.46
CA LEU A 36 11.01 8.32 -14.49
C LEU A 36 12.05 8.02 -13.42
N ARG A 37 12.35 6.73 -13.17
CA ARG A 37 13.23 6.25 -12.09
C ARG A 37 12.86 6.82 -10.73
N ASP A 38 11.57 6.98 -10.50
CA ASP A 38 11.03 7.64 -9.33
C ASP A 38 9.67 7.03 -8.99
N LEU A 39 9.63 6.37 -7.83
CA LEU A 39 8.43 5.72 -7.30
C LEU A 39 7.68 6.63 -6.31
N THR A 40 8.20 7.82 -6.03
CA THR A 40 7.61 8.77 -5.09
C THR A 40 6.59 9.67 -5.79
N PRO A 41 5.66 10.29 -5.05
CA PRO A 41 4.73 11.27 -5.61
C PRO A 41 5.46 12.44 -6.27
N ILE A 42 5.17 12.69 -7.55
CA ILE A 42 5.78 13.76 -8.34
C ILE A 42 5.05 15.10 -8.11
N GLY A 43 5.67 15.99 -7.33
CA GLY A 43 5.21 17.38 -7.16
C GLY A 43 5.46 18.23 -8.41
N SER A 44 6.64 18.10 -9.01
CA SER A 44 7.01 18.69 -10.31
C SER A 44 8.24 17.94 -10.86
N LYS A 45 8.24 17.63 -12.15
CA LYS A 45 9.36 16.99 -12.85
C LYS A 45 9.36 17.37 -14.32
N GLN A 46 10.51 17.73 -14.85
CA GLN A 46 10.68 17.94 -16.30
C GLN A 46 10.87 16.59 -16.99
N VAL A 47 10.16 16.38 -18.09
CA VAL A 47 10.25 15.19 -18.94
C VAL A 47 10.29 15.60 -20.42
N ASN A 48 10.75 14.71 -21.29
CA ASN A 48 10.70 14.92 -22.73
C ASN A 48 9.54 14.11 -23.32
N CYS A 49 8.84 14.70 -24.30
CA CYS A 49 7.81 13.99 -25.03
C CYS A 49 8.40 12.80 -25.81
N LEU A 50 7.78 11.63 -25.68
CA LEU A 50 8.18 10.39 -26.34
C LEU A 50 8.02 10.43 -27.87
N ASN A 51 7.27 11.40 -28.40
CA ASN A 51 7.03 11.59 -29.82
C ASN A 51 7.84 12.76 -30.40
N CYS A 52 7.59 14.00 -29.96
CA CYS A 52 8.24 15.20 -30.53
C CYS A 52 9.53 15.62 -29.83
N CYS A 53 9.95 14.91 -28.78
CA CYS A 53 11.14 15.19 -27.96
C CYS A 53 11.18 16.57 -27.27
N GLN A 54 10.14 17.39 -27.39
CA GLN A 54 10.07 18.68 -26.70
C GLN A 54 9.93 18.48 -25.18
N PRO A 55 10.64 19.28 -24.37
CA PRO A 55 10.53 19.22 -22.92
C PRO A 55 9.22 19.83 -22.42
N PHE A 56 8.66 19.26 -21.37
CA PHE A 56 7.53 19.81 -20.63
C PHE A 56 7.55 19.34 -19.18
N ASN A 57 6.79 20.02 -18.31
CA ASN A 57 6.70 19.69 -16.90
C ASN A 57 5.46 18.81 -16.62
N ILE A 58 5.65 17.80 -15.78
CA ILE A 58 4.59 16.99 -15.16
C ILE A 58 4.55 17.28 -13.66
N SER A 59 3.35 17.35 -13.08
CA SER A 59 3.13 17.74 -11.68
C SER A 59 1.80 17.20 -11.17
N GLY A 60 1.55 17.28 -9.86
CA GLY A 60 0.23 16.98 -9.29
C GLY A 60 -0.09 15.49 -9.20
N ASP A 61 0.90 14.68 -8.87
CA ASP A 61 0.74 13.26 -8.57
C ASP A 61 -0.04 13.02 -7.28
N SER A 62 -0.56 11.80 -7.13
CA SER A 62 -1.23 11.37 -5.92
C SER A 62 -0.25 11.11 -4.78
N ILE A 63 -0.60 11.54 -3.58
CA ILE A 63 0.14 11.27 -2.34
C ILE A 63 -0.34 10.01 -1.60
N ASN A 64 -1.21 9.23 -2.24
CA ASN A 64 -1.84 8.04 -1.69
C ASN A 64 -0.81 6.93 -1.42
N SER A 65 -1.17 6.01 -0.53
CA SER A 65 -0.33 4.81 -0.30
C SER A 65 -0.42 3.87 -1.51
N ALA A 66 0.59 3.03 -1.71
CA ALA A 66 0.63 2.06 -2.81
C ALA A 66 -0.63 1.18 -2.91
N TYR A 67 -1.16 0.68 -1.78
CA TYR A 67 -2.39 -0.13 -1.79
C TYR A 67 -3.62 0.67 -2.24
N GLU A 68 -3.67 1.97 -1.94
CA GLU A 68 -4.78 2.85 -2.34
C GLU A 68 -4.71 3.13 -3.82
N MET A 69 -3.51 3.39 -4.37
CA MET A 69 -3.31 3.56 -5.81
C MET A 69 -3.78 2.32 -6.57
N LEU A 70 -3.45 1.11 -6.11
CA LEU A 70 -3.94 -0.14 -6.71
C LEU A 70 -5.47 -0.24 -6.72
N ILE A 71 -6.14 0.22 -5.65
CA ILE A 71 -7.60 0.28 -5.58
C ILE A 71 -8.17 1.35 -6.53
N TYR A 72 -7.48 2.49 -6.69
CA TYR A 72 -7.94 3.53 -7.61
C TYR A 72 -7.76 3.13 -9.08
N ASP A 73 -6.70 2.40 -9.41
CA ASP A 73 -6.49 1.86 -10.76
C ASP A 73 -7.65 0.91 -11.18
N CYS A 74 -8.31 0.28 -10.21
CA CYS A 74 -9.47 -0.58 -10.47
C CYS A 74 -10.67 0.15 -11.09
N TYR A 75 -10.81 1.47 -10.91
CA TYR A 75 -11.90 2.22 -11.56
C TYR A 75 -11.75 2.21 -13.07
N GLU A 76 -10.54 2.46 -13.58
CA GLU A 76 -10.26 2.43 -15.01
C GLU A 76 -10.33 1.02 -15.58
N LEU A 77 -9.79 0.03 -14.85
CA LEU A 77 -9.87 -1.37 -15.24
C LEU A 77 -11.33 -1.83 -15.35
N ARG A 78 -12.16 -1.46 -14.38
CA ARG A 78 -13.60 -1.77 -14.40
C ARG A 78 -14.29 -1.10 -15.60
N ASP A 79 -14.06 0.18 -15.81
CA ASP A 79 -14.73 0.94 -16.88
C ASP A 79 -14.30 0.43 -18.27
N ALA A 80 -13.06 -0.03 -18.41
CA ALA A 80 -12.53 -0.71 -19.61
C ALA A 80 -12.90 -2.21 -19.69
N LYS A 81 -13.69 -2.75 -18.75
CA LYS A 81 -14.12 -4.16 -18.68
C LYS A 81 -12.97 -5.17 -18.50
N HIS A 82 -11.86 -4.73 -17.92
CA HIS A 82 -10.70 -5.53 -17.55
C HIS A 82 -10.87 -6.18 -16.16
N TYR A 83 -11.96 -6.94 -16.00
CA TYR A 83 -12.42 -7.45 -14.71
C TYR A 83 -11.43 -8.39 -14.00
N MET A 84 -10.75 -9.26 -14.75
CA MET A 84 -9.70 -10.12 -14.18
C MET A 84 -8.58 -9.30 -13.54
N TYR A 85 -8.09 -8.27 -14.23
CA TYR A 85 -7.04 -7.38 -13.71
C TYR A 85 -7.52 -6.59 -12.50
N CYS A 86 -8.80 -6.20 -12.46
CA CYS A 86 -9.39 -5.58 -11.29
C CYS A 86 -9.27 -6.49 -10.05
N ILE A 87 -9.69 -7.75 -10.15
CA ILE A 87 -9.59 -8.71 -9.04
C ILE A 87 -8.13 -8.95 -8.61
N LEU A 88 -7.21 -9.07 -9.57
CA LEU A 88 -5.78 -9.22 -9.27
C LEU A 88 -5.22 -8.00 -8.53
N ASN A 89 -5.57 -6.78 -8.97
CA ASN A 89 -5.15 -5.54 -8.32
C ASN A 89 -5.72 -5.40 -6.90
N LEU A 90 -6.99 -5.76 -6.68
CA LEU A 90 -7.60 -5.73 -5.35
C LEU A 90 -6.91 -6.71 -4.39
N ALA A 91 -6.59 -7.92 -4.84
CA ALA A 91 -5.84 -8.87 -4.02
C ALA A 91 -4.42 -8.37 -3.72
N GLN A 92 -3.74 -7.77 -4.71
CA GLN A 92 -2.43 -7.14 -4.53
C GLN A 92 -2.51 -5.98 -3.53
N ALA A 93 -3.60 -5.20 -3.53
CA ALA A 93 -3.80 -4.11 -2.57
C ALA A 93 -3.82 -4.61 -1.12
N PHE A 94 -4.48 -5.74 -0.84
CA PHE A 94 -4.41 -6.38 0.48
C PHE A 94 -2.98 -6.79 0.85
N GLU A 95 -2.24 -7.44 -0.05
CA GLU A 95 -0.85 -7.87 0.22
C GLU A 95 0.07 -6.68 0.49
N VAL A 96 -0.05 -5.61 -0.29
CA VAL A 96 0.68 -4.35 -0.09
C VAL A 96 0.28 -3.71 1.23
N PHE A 97 -1.00 -3.70 1.58
CA PHE A 97 -1.49 -3.19 2.86
C PHE A 97 -0.90 -3.97 4.06
N PHE A 98 -0.93 -5.30 4.02
CA PHE A 98 -0.34 -6.13 5.09
C PHE A 98 1.17 -5.89 5.24
N SER A 99 1.87 -5.83 4.11
CA SER A 99 3.31 -5.55 4.06
C SER A 99 3.63 -4.17 4.64
N GLN A 100 2.86 -3.15 4.27
CA GLN A 100 3.00 -1.80 4.80
C GLN A 100 2.70 -1.75 6.30
N TYR A 101 1.66 -2.43 6.78
CA TYR A 101 1.36 -2.51 8.21
C TYR A 101 2.54 -3.05 9.01
N LEU A 102 3.17 -4.14 8.53
CA LEU A 102 4.34 -4.72 9.18
C LEU A 102 5.51 -3.73 9.22
N ARG A 103 5.83 -3.04 8.11
CA ARG A 103 6.86 -1.98 8.10
C ARG A 103 6.55 -0.88 9.12
N VAL A 104 5.31 -0.41 9.13
CA VAL A 104 4.89 0.68 10.01
C VAL A 104 5.03 0.29 11.48
N LYS A 105 4.52 -0.89 11.86
CA LYS A 105 4.52 -1.31 13.27
C LYS A 105 5.85 -1.84 13.76
N LEU A 106 6.58 -2.55 12.91
CA LEU A 106 7.84 -3.19 13.30
C LEU A 106 9.06 -2.34 13.00
N LEU A 107 8.96 -1.28 12.20
CA LEU A 107 10.13 -0.47 11.83
C LEU A 107 9.89 1.02 12.09
N TYR A 108 8.85 1.61 11.50
CA TYR A 108 8.69 3.07 11.53
C TYR A 108 8.32 3.59 12.93
N TRP A 109 7.31 3.01 13.57
CA TRP A 109 6.93 3.40 14.93
C TRP A 109 8.04 3.21 15.97
N PRO A 110 8.72 2.04 16.01
CA PRO A 110 9.87 1.85 16.88
C PRO A 110 10.96 2.88 16.62
N TYR A 111 11.33 3.10 15.35
CA TYR A 111 12.35 4.09 14.98
C TYR A 111 12.01 5.51 15.43
N VAL A 112 10.77 5.97 15.24
CA VAL A 112 10.41 7.34 15.65
C VAL A 112 10.25 7.49 17.16
N THR A 113 10.03 6.40 17.89
CA THR A 113 9.89 6.42 19.35
C THR A 113 11.26 6.34 20.03
N ASP A 114 12.21 5.66 19.40
CA ASP A 114 13.58 5.49 19.88
C ASP A 114 14.28 6.86 20.02
N SER A 115 14.97 7.07 21.14
CA SER A 115 15.82 8.24 21.37
C SER A 115 17.20 8.10 20.72
N MET A 116 17.64 6.87 20.48
CA MET A 116 18.96 6.51 19.93
C MET A 116 18.84 6.07 18.47
N ARG A 117 18.04 6.79 17.69
CA ARG A 117 17.69 6.40 16.31
C ARG A 117 18.93 6.15 15.44
N ASP A 118 19.03 4.93 14.90
CA ASP A 118 20.04 4.57 13.91
C ASP A 118 19.39 4.17 12.58
N ILE A 119 19.64 4.98 11.55
CA ILE A 119 19.12 4.75 10.20
C ILE A 119 19.73 3.49 9.56
N ASN A 120 20.97 3.14 9.89
CA ASN A 120 21.61 1.95 9.35
C ASN A 120 20.96 0.68 9.93
N GLN A 121 20.67 0.70 11.24
CA GLN A 121 19.91 -0.37 11.87
C GLN A 121 18.51 -0.50 11.27
N LEU A 122 17.81 0.63 11.03
CA LEU A 122 16.51 0.62 10.36
C LEU A 122 16.58 -0.06 8.98
N ASN A 123 17.54 0.34 8.14
CA ASN A 123 17.71 -0.21 6.80
C ASN A 123 18.05 -1.70 6.82
N ARG A 124 18.92 -2.14 7.75
CA ARG A 124 19.22 -3.57 7.95
C ARG A 124 17.96 -4.35 8.33
N LEU A 125 17.18 -3.84 9.28
CA LEU A 125 15.93 -4.49 9.73
C LEU A 125 14.85 -4.49 8.65
N ALA A 126 14.78 -3.46 7.81
CA ALA A 126 13.90 -3.45 6.65
C ALA A 126 14.23 -4.57 5.67
N GLY A 127 15.52 -4.76 5.35
CA GLY A 127 15.99 -5.88 4.53
C GLY A 127 15.69 -7.24 5.18
N PHE A 128 15.88 -7.36 6.50
CA PHE A 128 15.59 -8.59 7.24
C PHE A 128 14.10 -8.94 7.25
N LEU A 129 13.24 -7.97 7.53
CA LEU A 129 11.79 -8.13 7.46
C LEU A 129 11.35 -8.53 6.05
N TYR A 130 11.85 -7.86 5.01
CA TYR A 130 11.57 -8.22 3.63
C TYR A 130 11.97 -9.67 3.33
N GLY A 131 13.18 -10.07 3.75
CA GLY A 131 13.67 -11.45 3.59
C GLY A 131 12.76 -12.50 4.24
N LYS A 132 12.19 -12.20 5.40
CA LYS A 132 11.22 -13.07 6.11
C LYS A 132 9.90 -13.17 5.37
N VAL A 133 9.39 -12.06 4.82
CA VAL A 133 8.01 -12.02 4.29
C VAL A 133 7.87 -12.25 2.80
N LYS A 134 8.92 -12.06 2.00
CA LYS A 134 8.86 -12.08 0.52
C LYS A 134 8.33 -13.37 -0.12
N LYS A 135 8.32 -14.49 0.61
CA LYS A 135 7.83 -15.80 0.13
C LYS A 135 6.41 -16.12 0.61
N HIS A 136 5.80 -15.25 1.41
CA HIS A 136 4.46 -15.50 1.91
C HIS A 136 3.41 -15.15 0.84
N PRO A 137 2.56 -16.11 0.44
CA PRO A 137 1.40 -15.79 -0.38
C PRO A 137 0.34 -15.04 0.43
N PHE A 138 -0.68 -14.52 -0.25
CA PHE A 138 -1.83 -13.81 0.33
C PHE A 138 -2.27 -14.30 1.71
N VAL A 139 -2.63 -15.59 1.84
CA VAL A 139 -3.16 -16.15 3.10
C VAL A 139 -2.12 -16.08 4.22
N ALA A 140 -0.86 -16.38 3.93
CA ALA A 140 0.20 -16.29 4.92
C ALA A 140 0.49 -14.83 5.32
N MET A 141 0.48 -13.89 4.37
CA MET A 141 0.62 -12.46 4.66
C MET A 141 -0.53 -11.93 5.53
N ARG A 142 -1.77 -12.31 5.22
CA ARG A 142 -2.96 -11.98 6.01
C ARG A 142 -2.85 -12.54 7.43
N ASN A 143 -2.41 -13.78 7.59
CA ASN A 143 -2.28 -14.41 8.90
C ASN A 143 -1.12 -13.79 9.72
N LEU A 144 -0.02 -13.37 9.09
CA LEU A 144 1.02 -12.59 9.76
C LEU A 144 0.52 -11.22 10.23
N PHE A 145 -0.29 -10.56 9.40
CA PHE A 145 -0.95 -9.32 9.77
C PHE A 145 -1.83 -9.53 11.01
N PHE A 146 -2.68 -10.57 11.02
CA PHE A 146 -3.49 -10.91 12.20
C PHE A 146 -2.63 -11.18 13.43
N PHE A 147 -1.60 -12.01 13.31
CA PHE A 147 -0.67 -12.30 14.40
C PHE A 147 -0.10 -11.02 15.03
N GLN A 148 0.31 -10.06 14.21
CA GLN A 148 0.85 -8.80 14.71
C GLN A 148 -0.20 -7.84 15.27
N VAL A 149 -1.41 -7.78 14.69
CA VAL A 149 -2.50 -6.95 15.24
C VAL A 149 -2.96 -7.48 16.59
N LEU A 150 -3.13 -8.79 16.72
CA LEU A 150 -3.66 -9.44 17.94
C LEU A 150 -2.72 -9.35 19.13
N ARG A 151 -1.40 -9.31 18.90
CA ARG A 151 -0.41 -9.10 19.97
C ARG A 151 -0.54 -7.74 20.66
N GLN A 152 -1.10 -6.73 19.97
CA GLN A 152 -1.26 -5.36 20.47
C GLN A 152 0.01 -4.77 21.12
N GLN A 153 1.18 -5.23 20.71
CA GLN A 153 2.45 -4.84 21.33
C GLN A 153 2.84 -3.44 20.85
N SER A 154 3.09 -2.54 21.79
CA SER A 154 3.76 -1.27 21.51
C SER A 154 5.26 -1.48 21.60
N LEU A 155 5.97 -1.22 20.52
CA LEU A 155 7.42 -1.33 20.43
C LEU A 155 8.04 0.07 20.54
N SER A 156 9.03 0.22 21.41
CA SER A 156 9.62 1.52 21.75
C SER A 156 11.01 1.77 21.13
N SER A 157 11.64 0.73 20.58
CA SER A 157 13.00 0.79 20.03
C SER A 157 13.22 -0.19 18.88
N LEU A 158 14.28 0.04 18.09
CA LEU A 158 14.66 -0.90 17.02
C LEU A 158 15.15 -2.26 17.53
N VAL A 159 15.61 -2.35 18.78
CA VAL A 159 16.01 -3.61 19.41
C VAL A 159 14.78 -4.49 19.69
N GLU A 160 13.72 -3.90 20.26
CA GLU A 160 12.46 -4.62 20.47
C GLU A 160 11.81 -5.03 19.14
N ALA A 161 11.93 -4.18 18.12
CA ALA A 161 11.52 -4.50 16.76
C ALA A 161 12.25 -5.73 16.20
N GLU A 162 13.57 -5.79 16.34
CA GLU A 162 14.36 -6.94 15.89
C GLU A 162 13.92 -8.23 16.57
N ALA A 163 13.69 -8.20 17.88
CA ALA A 163 13.17 -9.35 18.61
C ALA A 163 11.77 -9.77 18.12
N SER A 164 10.89 -8.80 17.84
CA SER A 164 9.55 -9.08 17.29
C SER A 164 9.61 -9.68 15.88
N ILE A 165 10.50 -9.18 15.00
CA ILE A 165 10.72 -9.71 13.65
C ILE A 165 11.26 -11.15 13.72
N ASN A 166 12.19 -11.43 14.65
CA ASN A 166 12.70 -12.78 14.87
C ASN A 166 11.59 -13.75 15.32
N ALA A 167 10.66 -13.27 16.14
CA ALA A 167 9.53 -14.05 16.64
C ALA A 167 8.37 -14.21 15.63
N LEU A 168 8.50 -13.69 14.39
CA LEU A 168 7.47 -13.91 13.37
C LEU A 168 7.37 -15.40 13.01
N PRO A 169 6.15 -15.98 13.03
CA PRO A 169 5.98 -17.39 12.71
C PRO A 169 6.27 -17.64 11.22
N MET A 170 7.07 -18.66 10.93
CA MET A 170 7.35 -19.06 9.55
C MET A 170 6.12 -19.62 8.83
N LYS A 171 5.17 -20.18 9.59
CA LYS A 171 3.88 -20.68 9.11
C LYS A 171 2.76 -20.05 9.96
N PRO A 172 2.31 -18.84 9.64
CA PRO A 172 1.30 -18.13 10.40
C PRO A 172 -0.07 -18.84 10.28
N SER A 173 -0.68 -19.18 11.41
CA SER A 173 -2.03 -19.75 11.47
C SER A 173 -3.08 -18.65 11.40
N GLU A 174 -4.25 -18.99 10.85
CA GLU A 174 -5.42 -18.13 10.92
C GLU A 174 -5.92 -18.06 12.38
N PRO A 175 -6.24 -16.86 12.92
CA PRO A 175 -6.77 -16.74 14.27
C PRO A 175 -8.24 -17.20 14.36
N SER A 176 -8.68 -17.60 15.56
CA SER A 176 -10.09 -17.86 15.80
C SER A 176 -10.90 -16.56 15.84
N ASP A 177 -12.22 -16.65 15.65
CA ASP A 177 -13.12 -15.50 15.80
C ASP A 177 -13.12 -14.95 17.22
N ASN A 178 -12.95 -15.83 18.21
CA ASN A 178 -12.88 -15.45 19.62
C ASN A 178 -11.63 -14.62 19.89
N ASP A 179 -10.49 -14.98 19.30
CA ASP A 179 -9.25 -14.19 19.41
C ASP A 179 -9.45 -12.78 18.84
N ILE A 180 -10.10 -12.66 17.67
CA ILE A 180 -10.39 -11.35 17.06
C ILE A 180 -11.39 -10.55 17.91
N LYS A 181 -12.45 -11.20 18.40
CA LYS A 181 -13.50 -10.56 19.22
C LYS A 181 -12.99 -10.13 20.60
N SER A 182 -11.89 -10.69 21.08
CA SER A 182 -11.26 -10.29 22.35
C SER A 182 -10.61 -8.90 22.30
N ILE A 183 -10.42 -8.32 21.11
CA ILE A 183 -9.88 -6.97 20.95
C ILE A 183 -10.88 -5.94 21.52
N ALA A 184 -10.37 -5.06 22.38
CA ALA A 184 -11.18 -4.07 23.09
C ALA A 184 -11.90 -3.06 22.19
N ASP A 185 -11.37 -2.73 21.01
CA ASP A 185 -12.03 -1.83 20.04
C ASP A 185 -13.02 -2.62 19.17
N PRO A 186 -14.35 -2.48 19.37
CA PRO A 186 -15.36 -3.26 18.64
C PRO A 186 -15.40 -2.92 17.15
N LYS A 187 -14.98 -1.70 16.76
CA LYS A 187 -14.91 -1.33 15.34
C LYS A 187 -13.72 -2.01 14.68
N LEU A 188 -12.59 -2.11 15.39
CA LEU A 188 -11.42 -2.82 14.87
C LEU A 188 -11.69 -4.33 14.77
N SER A 189 -12.26 -4.94 15.80
CA SER A 189 -12.61 -6.37 15.76
C SER A 189 -13.60 -6.67 14.63
N GLY A 190 -14.62 -5.83 14.43
CA GLY A 190 -15.55 -5.94 13.30
C GLY A 190 -14.86 -5.90 11.92
N LEU A 191 -13.93 -4.96 11.71
CA LEU A 191 -13.16 -4.88 10.47
C LEU A 191 -12.25 -6.10 10.25
N LEU A 192 -11.67 -6.63 11.32
CA LEU A 192 -10.81 -7.82 11.28
C LEU A 192 -11.59 -9.10 10.97
N ILE A 193 -12.83 -9.22 11.49
CA ILE A 193 -13.74 -10.31 11.10
C ILE A 193 -14.08 -10.20 9.61
N ARG A 194 -14.43 -9.00 9.12
CA ARG A 194 -14.68 -8.78 7.68
C ARG A 194 -13.47 -9.16 6.83
N LEU A 195 -12.26 -8.77 7.25
CA LEU A 195 -11.01 -9.14 6.58
C LEU A 195 -10.80 -10.66 6.55
N LYS A 196 -11.07 -11.35 7.66
CA LYS A 196 -10.90 -12.80 7.77
C LYS A 196 -11.78 -13.52 6.74
N TYR A 197 -13.02 -13.07 6.60
CA TYR A 197 -14.02 -13.64 5.69
C TYR A 197 -14.08 -12.97 4.31
N SER A 198 -13.06 -12.18 3.96
CA SER A 198 -12.98 -11.53 2.66
C SER A 198 -12.93 -12.55 1.52
N LYS A 199 -13.74 -12.32 0.48
CA LYS A 199 -13.84 -13.23 -0.67
C LYS A 199 -12.83 -12.92 -1.78
N VAL A 200 -12.12 -11.79 -1.68
CA VAL A 200 -11.18 -11.33 -2.72
C VAL A 200 -10.07 -12.35 -2.98
N ALA A 201 -9.59 -13.04 -1.94
CA ALA A 201 -8.58 -14.08 -2.08
C ALA A 201 -9.10 -15.30 -2.87
N ASP A 202 -10.33 -15.71 -2.59
CA ASP A 202 -10.96 -16.85 -3.27
C ASP A 202 -11.23 -16.51 -4.74
N LEU A 203 -11.74 -15.31 -5.01
CA LEU A 203 -12.00 -14.83 -6.37
C LEU A 203 -10.70 -14.70 -7.18
N ARG A 204 -9.62 -14.19 -6.57
CA ARG A 204 -8.27 -14.20 -7.16
C ARG A 204 -7.83 -15.62 -7.52
N ASN A 205 -8.01 -16.58 -6.61
CA ASN A 205 -7.63 -17.96 -6.87
C ASN A 205 -8.45 -18.58 -8.01
N GLN A 206 -9.73 -18.25 -8.13
CA GLN A 206 -10.55 -18.67 -9.27
C GLN A 206 -10.02 -18.10 -10.59
N VAL A 207 -9.76 -16.78 -10.64
CA VAL A 207 -9.20 -16.08 -11.81
C VAL A 207 -7.87 -16.71 -12.27
N ILE A 208 -6.97 -17.05 -11.34
CA ILE A 208 -5.64 -17.57 -11.66
C ILE A 208 -5.65 -19.07 -11.97
N HIS A 209 -6.38 -19.88 -11.19
CA HIS A 209 -6.21 -21.34 -11.19
C HIS A 209 -7.37 -22.11 -11.81
N GLN A 210 -8.59 -21.57 -11.85
CA GLN A 210 -9.75 -22.28 -12.37
C GLN A 210 -10.07 -21.85 -13.80
N ARG A 211 -9.55 -22.61 -14.78
CA ARG A 211 -10.01 -22.65 -16.20
C ARG A 211 -10.32 -21.27 -16.84
N ALA A 212 -9.50 -20.26 -16.55
CA ALA A 212 -9.70 -18.90 -17.05
C ALA A 212 -11.09 -18.32 -16.70
N TYR A 213 -11.52 -18.52 -15.46
CA TYR A 213 -12.72 -17.89 -14.93
C TYR A 213 -12.70 -16.37 -15.20
N ARG A 214 -13.84 -15.85 -15.67
CA ARG A 214 -14.02 -14.45 -16.06
C ARG A 214 -15.02 -13.83 -15.11
N PRO A 215 -14.57 -12.96 -14.18
CA PRO A 215 -15.48 -12.29 -13.26
C PRO A 215 -16.50 -11.44 -14.02
N THR A 216 -17.68 -11.30 -13.44
CA THR A 216 -18.72 -10.37 -13.88
C THR A 216 -18.48 -8.96 -13.36
N LEU A 217 -19.21 -7.99 -13.88
CA LEU A 217 -19.18 -6.61 -13.36
C LEU A 217 -19.67 -6.54 -11.91
N GLU A 218 -20.67 -7.34 -11.54
CA GLU A 218 -21.21 -7.42 -10.19
C GLU A 218 -20.14 -7.89 -9.21
N GLU A 219 -19.46 -9.00 -9.50
CA GLU A 219 -18.38 -9.52 -8.66
C GLU A 219 -17.21 -8.55 -8.52
N VAL A 220 -16.91 -7.77 -9.57
CA VAL A 220 -15.90 -6.71 -9.51
C VAL A 220 -16.34 -5.55 -8.61
N ASN A 221 -17.61 -5.12 -8.71
CA ASN A 221 -18.14 -4.05 -7.87
C ASN A 221 -18.16 -4.47 -6.40
N ASP A 222 -18.63 -5.68 -6.11
CA ASP A 222 -18.65 -6.25 -4.77
C ASP A 222 -17.23 -6.34 -4.19
N ALA A 223 -16.28 -6.87 -4.96
CA ALA A 223 -14.89 -6.96 -4.52
C ALA A 223 -14.25 -5.59 -4.27
N LEU A 224 -14.52 -4.61 -5.14
CA LEU A 224 -14.01 -3.24 -5.01
C LEU A 224 -14.59 -2.54 -3.77
N GLU A 225 -15.89 -2.67 -3.55
CA GLU A 225 -16.58 -2.13 -2.37
C GLU A 225 -16.05 -2.79 -1.09
N GLU A 226 -16.05 -4.13 -1.04
CA GLU A 226 -15.52 -4.91 0.07
C GLU A 226 -14.09 -4.48 0.44
N THR A 227 -13.21 -4.36 -0.57
CA THR A 227 -11.81 -3.97 -0.37
C THR A 227 -11.70 -2.57 0.24
N ARG A 228 -12.45 -1.59 -0.29
CA ARG A 228 -12.42 -0.21 0.21
C ARG A 228 -12.96 -0.11 1.64
N GLU A 229 -14.05 -0.79 1.91
CA GLU A 229 -14.69 -0.77 3.23
C GLU A 229 -13.89 -1.51 4.31
N ILE A 230 -13.01 -2.42 3.92
CA ILE A 230 -12.09 -3.08 4.85
C ILE A 230 -10.81 -2.26 5.01
N LEU A 231 -10.10 -1.97 3.91
CA LEU A 231 -8.74 -1.43 3.98
C LEU A 231 -8.68 0.02 4.42
N PHE A 232 -9.56 0.91 3.94
CA PHE A 232 -9.47 2.33 4.31
C PHE A 232 -9.78 2.56 5.80
N PRO A 233 -10.84 1.96 6.38
CA PRO A 233 -11.09 2.09 7.81
C PRO A 233 -10.03 1.38 8.67
N LEU A 234 -9.49 0.23 8.23
CA LEU A 234 -8.37 -0.42 8.92
C LEU A 234 -7.13 0.46 8.95
N ALA A 235 -6.73 1.06 7.83
CA ALA A 235 -5.61 1.99 7.76
C ALA A 235 -5.74 3.10 8.80
N LYS A 236 -6.93 3.72 8.86
CA LYS A 236 -7.25 4.77 9.83
C LYS A 236 -7.17 4.27 11.27
N LYS A 237 -7.78 3.12 11.58
CA LYS A 237 -7.81 2.53 12.92
C LYS A 237 -6.43 2.12 13.42
N LEU A 238 -5.60 1.59 12.52
CA LEU A 238 -4.24 1.14 12.81
C LEU A 238 -3.20 2.27 12.77
N LYS A 239 -3.63 3.50 12.44
CA LYS A 239 -2.82 4.72 12.31
C LYS A 239 -1.72 4.57 11.26
N MET A 240 -2.09 4.09 10.08
CA MET A 240 -1.24 4.05 8.90
C MET A 240 -1.37 5.39 8.16
N TYR A 241 -0.27 6.12 8.02
CA TYR A 241 -0.24 7.48 7.45
C TYR A 241 0.41 7.54 6.06
N GLY A 242 0.74 6.39 5.48
CA GLY A 242 1.51 6.27 4.24
C GLY A 242 2.68 5.31 4.41
N ASP A 243 3.48 5.17 3.36
CA ASP A 243 4.71 4.36 3.36
C ASP A 243 5.99 5.21 3.53
N ASP A 244 5.82 6.49 3.86
CA ASP A 244 6.92 7.44 4.07
C ASP A 244 7.21 7.64 5.56
N LEU A 245 8.43 7.29 5.98
CA LEU A 245 8.95 7.44 7.34
C LEU A 245 8.80 8.88 7.88
N ASN A 246 8.96 9.89 7.02
CA ASN A 246 8.91 11.30 7.43
C ASN A 246 7.51 11.71 7.94
N ARG A 247 6.45 11.07 7.44
CA ARG A 247 5.09 11.29 7.94
C ARG A 247 4.95 10.84 9.40
N TYR A 248 5.62 9.76 9.77
CA TYR A 248 5.63 9.24 11.14
C TYR A 248 6.46 10.11 12.09
N ILE A 249 7.62 10.60 11.62
CA ILE A 249 8.44 11.56 12.38
C ILE A 249 7.61 12.81 12.70
N SER A 250 6.97 13.39 11.68
CA SER A 250 6.13 14.58 11.81
C SER A 250 4.97 14.39 12.80
N LYS A 251 4.28 13.24 12.71
CA LYS A 251 3.16 12.91 13.62
C LYS A 251 3.62 12.71 15.07
N HIS A 252 4.77 12.08 15.28
CA HIS A 252 5.32 11.92 16.62
C HIS A 252 5.65 13.28 17.27
N HIS A 253 6.21 14.23 16.52
CA HIS A 253 6.46 15.59 17.01
C HIS A 253 5.16 16.34 17.35
N GLN A 254 4.12 16.24 16.52
CA GLN A 254 2.80 16.82 16.80
C GLN A 254 2.20 16.29 18.11
N ASN A 255 2.25 14.97 18.32
CA ASN A 255 1.70 14.32 19.51
C ASN A 255 2.46 14.65 20.80
N ARG A 256 3.76 14.98 20.71
CA ARG A 256 4.54 15.45 21.88
C ARG A 256 4.17 16.89 22.26
N ARG A 257 3.99 17.77 21.27
CA ARG A 257 3.60 19.17 21.50
C ARG A 257 2.19 19.35 22.04
N SER A 258 1.27 18.42 21.75
CA SER A 258 -0.09 18.46 22.31
C SER A 258 -0.19 17.95 23.75
N LYS A 259 0.89 17.41 24.31
CA LYS A 259 0.96 16.86 25.68
C LYS A 259 1.80 17.72 26.63
N SER A 260 2.42 18.77 26.12
CA SER A 260 3.16 19.81 26.84
C SER A 260 2.33 21.08 26.92
#